data_AF-A0A527GME2-F1
#
_entry.id   AF-A0A527GME2-F1
#
_cell.length_a   1.000
_cell.length_b   1.000
_cell.length_c   1.000
_cell.angle_alpha   90.00
_cell.angle_beta   90.00
_cell.angle_gamma   90.00
#
_symmetry.space_group_name_H-M   'P 1'
#
loop_
_entity.id
_entity.type
_entity.pdbx_description
1 polymer ?
#
loop_
_entity_poly.entity_id
_entity_poly.type
_entity_poly.pdbx_seq_one_letter_code
_entity_poly.pdbx_strand_id
1 'polypeptide(L)'
;TKEDVIGRTDRQLFGAQDADGYSHDDTQVVVTGAVKEVEEPVTHRDGTVRQLMTRKSRLVTLDGSVHLVGSSTDITDVKARERALEESMRENEVFRSLIDNVPVSIYAKRSDLRQFYVNKGWCDLTGFRK
;
A
#
# COMPACT_ATOMS: atom_id res chain seq x y z
N THR A 1 -19.92 -18.00 -0.72
CA THR A 1 -19.83 -18.00 -2.19
C THR A 1 -20.55 -16.77 -2.73
N LYS A 2 -20.50 -16.48 -4.04
CA LYS A 2 -21.21 -15.33 -4.65
C LYS A 2 -22.72 -15.35 -4.34
N GLU A 3 -23.30 -16.54 -4.28
CA GLU A 3 -24.71 -16.78 -3.96
C GLU A 3 -25.06 -16.43 -2.49
N ASP A 4 -24.13 -16.63 -1.56
CA ASP A 4 -24.33 -16.32 -0.13
C ASP A 4 -24.35 -14.81 0.18
N VAL A 5 -23.96 -13.98 -0.79
CA VAL A 5 -23.82 -12.52 -0.63
C VAL A 5 -25.02 -11.78 -1.21
N ILE A 6 -25.63 -12.32 -2.27
CA ILE A 6 -26.75 -11.67 -2.95
C ILE A 6 -27.96 -11.57 -2.01
N GLY A 7 -28.52 -10.37 -1.90
CA GLY A 7 -29.69 -10.08 -1.05
C GLY A 7 -29.38 -9.88 0.43
N ARG A 8 -28.11 -9.95 0.84
CA ARG A 8 -27.67 -9.60 2.19
C ARG A 8 -27.17 -8.16 2.25
N THR A 9 -27.38 -7.54 3.41
CA THR A 9 -26.81 -6.23 3.74
C THR A 9 -25.39 -6.36 4.26
N ASP A 10 -24.60 -5.29 4.20
CA ASP A 10 -23.24 -5.25 4.74
C ASP A 10 -23.18 -5.68 6.21
N ARG A 11 -24.16 -5.29 7.03
CA ARG A 11 -24.27 -5.75 8.44
C ARG A 11 -24.46 -7.26 8.60
N GLN A 12 -25.03 -7.94 7.61
CA GLN A 12 -25.20 -9.40 7.61
C GLN A 12 -23.97 -10.13 7.04
N LEU A 13 -23.05 -9.39 6.43
CA LEU A 13 -21.84 -9.91 5.79
C LEU A 13 -20.59 -9.63 6.63
N PHE A 14 -20.56 -8.48 7.30
CA PHE A 14 -19.46 -7.95 8.06
C PHE A 14 -19.89 -7.65 9.51
N GLY A 15 -18.94 -7.65 10.45
CA GLY A 15 -19.21 -7.36 11.85
C GLY A 15 -19.78 -5.95 12.05
N ALA A 16 -20.47 -5.74 13.18
CA ALA A 16 -21.17 -4.48 13.47
C ALA A 16 -20.25 -3.24 13.47
N GLN A 17 -18.97 -3.39 13.82
CA GLN A 17 -18.00 -2.29 13.83
C GLN A 17 -17.67 -1.77 12.43
N ASP A 18 -17.52 -2.66 11.44
CA ASP A 18 -17.13 -2.26 10.08
C ASP A 18 -18.35 -1.80 9.26
N ALA A 19 -19.52 -2.38 9.53
CA ALA A 19 -20.73 -2.14 8.76
C ALA A 19 -21.31 -0.72 8.88
N ASP A 20 -21.09 -0.04 10.01
CA ASP A 20 -21.54 1.34 10.20
C ASP A 20 -20.70 2.32 9.37
N GLY A 21 -19.39 2.07 9.24
CA GLY A 21 -18.50 2.82 8.37
C GLY A 21 -18.89 2.68 6.89
N TYR A 22 -19.15 1.45 6.45
CA TYR A 22 -19.58 1.20 5.07
C TYR A 22 -20.92 1.86 4.74
N SER A 23 -21.89 1.80 5.66
CA SER A 23 -23.19 2.42 5.46
C SER A 23 -23.11 3.95 5.34
N HIS A 24 -22.23 4.57 6.15
CA HIS A 24 -21.99 6.02 6.07
C HIS A 24 -21.39 6.41 4.72
N ASP A 25 -20.38 5.66 4.27
CA ASP A 25 -19.67 5.88 3.01
C ASP A 25 -20.59 5.72 1.81
N ASP A 26 -21.38 4.66 1.81
CA ASP A 26 -22.38 4.39 0.78
C ASP A 26 -23.39 5.53 0.67
N THR A 27 -23.89 5.99 1.83
CA THR A 27 -24.83 7.11 1.89
C THR A 27 -24.19 8.38 1.34
N GLN A 28 -22.93 8.69 1.71
CA GLN A 28 -22.24 9.85 1.18
C GLN A 28 -22.07 9.78 -0.34
N VAL A 29 -21.66 8.63 -0.89
CA VAL A 29 -21.48 8.46 -2.34
C VAL A 29 -22.81 8.61 -3.07
N VAL A 30 -23.89 8.03 -2.55
CA VAL A 30 -25.23 8.14 -3.13
C VAL A 30 -25.74 9.59 -3.10
N VAL A 31 -25.62 10.28 -1.97
CA VAL A 31 -26.12 11.65 -1.80
C VAL A 31 -25.28 12.64 -2.60
N THR A 32 -23.96 12.59 -2.48
CA THR A 32 -23.07 13.60 -3.08
C THR A 32 -22.71 13.28 -4.52
N GLY A 33 -22.54 12.00 -4.85
CA GLY A 33 -22.04 11.55 -6.14
C GLY A 33 -20.53 11.59 -6.27
N ALA A 34 -19.84 12.06 -5.23
CA ALA A 34 -18.39 11.99 -5.17
C ALA A 34 -17.97 10.53 -5.09
N VAL A 35 -17.03 10.15 -5.95
CA VAL A 35 -16.39 8.84 -5.86
C VAL A 35 -15.62 8.76 -4.55
N LYS A 36 -15.75 7.64 -3.84
CA LYS A 36 -14.97 7.36 -2.64
C LYS A 36 -14.04 6.20 -2.89
N GLU A 37 -12.78 6.35 -2.51
CA GLU A 37 -11.74 5.34 -2.63
C GLU A 37 -11.01 5.25 -1.29
N VAL A 38 -10.89 4.04 -0.75
CA VAL A 38 -10.30 3.78 0.55
C VAL A 38 -9.46 2.51 0.52
N GLU A 39 -8.31 2.54 1.17
CA GLU A 39 -7.52 1.36 1.47
C GLU A 39 -7.67 1.01 2.94
N GLU A 40 -8.14 -0.19 3.24
CA GLU A 40 -8.44 -0.58 4.61
C GLU A 40 -8.18 -2.08 4.86
N PRO A 41 -7.76 -2.45 6.09
CA PRO A 41 -7.72 -3.84 6.49
C PRO A 41 -9.15 -4.37 6.67
N VAL A 42 -9.46 -5.47 5.99
CA VAL A 42 -10.74 -6.18 6.15
C VAL A 42 -10.47 -7.57 6.68
N THR A 43 -11.19 -7.93 7.74
CA THR A 43 -11.15 -9.27 8.31
C THR A 43 -12.11 -10.16 7.53
N HIS A 44 -11.54 -11.15 6.84
CA HIS A 44 -12.30 -12.11 6.06
C HIS A 44 -12.94 -13.17 6.98
N ARG A 45 -13.92 -13.93 6.47
CA ARG A 45 -14.69 -14.92 7.27
C ARG A 45 -13.84 -16.04 7.86
N ASP A 46 -12.68 -16.31 7.28
CA ASP A 46 -11.70 -17.28 7.74
C ASP A 46 -10.75 -16.71 8.82
N GLY A 47 -10.94 -15.45 9.24
CA GLY A 47 -10.11 -14.75 10.22
C GLY A 47 -8.85 -14.11 9.62
N THR A 48 -8.59 -14.26 8.32
CA THR A 48 -7.45 -13.60 7.68
C THR A 48 -7.71 -12.10 7.49
N VAL A 49 -6.70 -11.28 7.73
CA VAL A 49 -6.76 -9.84 7.45
C VAL A 49 -6.16 -9.56 6.08
N ARG A 50 -6.91 -8.87 5.23
CA ARG A 50 -6.48 -8.49 3.87
C ARG A 50 -6.57 -6.99 3.71
N GLN A 51 -5.60 -6.39 3.03
CA GLN A 51 -5.68 -5.00 2.62
C GLN A 51 -6.55 -4.91 1.38
N LEU A 52 -7.70 -4.26 1.47
CA LEU A 52 -8.58 -4.02 0.33
C LEU A 52 -8.51 -2.57 -0.11
N MET A 53 -8.38 -2.36 -1.41
CA MET A 53 -8.64 -1.08 -2.07
C MET A 53 -10.09 -1.10 -2.57
N THR A 54 -10.96 -0.36 -1.91
CA THR A 54 -12.38 -0.28 -2.22
C THR A 54 -12.70 1.05 -2.88
N ARG A 55 -13.31 0.99 -4.05
CA ARG A 55 -13.81 2.15 -4.80
C ARG A 55 -15.32 2.07 -4.93
N LYS A 56 -16.01 3.14 -4.56
CA LYS A 56 -17.47 3.27 -4.56
C LYS A 56 -17.89 4.45 -5.43
N SER A 57 -18.92 4.27 -6.24
CA SER A 57 -19.40 5.29 -7.19
C SER A 57 -20.91 5.22 -7.33
N ARG A 58 -21.54 6.38 -7.53
CA ARG A 58 -22.98 6.46 -7.82
C ARG A 58 -23.25 6.19 -9.30
N LEU A 59 -24.22 5.33 -9.57
CA LEU A 59 -24.77 5.09 -10.89
C LEU A 59 -26.21 5.63 -10.93
N VAL A 60 -26.52 6.46 -11.91
CA VAL A 60 -27.89 6.93 -12.18
C VAL A 60 -28.35 6.30 -13.49
N THR A 61 -29.43 5.55 -13.45
CA THR A 61 -30.00 4.87 -14.62
C THR A 61 -30.91 5.79 -15.43
N LEU A 62 -31.29 5.35 -16.63
CA LEU A 62 -32.12 6.13 -17.57
C LEU A 62 -33.53 6.46 -17.02
N ASP A 63 -34.05 5.62 -16.12
CA ASP A 63 -35.33 5.84 -15.42
C ASP A 63 -35.21 6.76 -14.19
N GLY A 64 -34.00 7.29 -13.92
CA GLY A 64 -33.71 8.17 -12.80
C GLY A 64 -33.42 7.46 -11.48
N SER A 65 -33.41 6.12 -11.44
CA SER A 65 -33.08 5.39 -10.21
C SER A 65 -31.58 5.50 -9.87
N VAL A 66 -31.26 5.55 -8.58
CA VAL A 66 -29.90 5.74 -8.07
C VAL A 66 -29.41 4.45 -7.44
N HIS A 67 -28.25 3.98 -7.90
CA HIS A 67 -27.58 2.78 -7.43
C HIS A 67 -26.17 3.11 -6.95
N LEU A 68 -25.65 2.28 -6.07
CA LEU A 68 -24.24 2.28 -5.70
C LEU A 68 -23.52 1.14 -6.42
N VAL A 69 -22.37 1.44 -7.01
CA VAL A 69 -21.46 0.45 -7.59
C VAL A 69 -20.16 0.50 -6.81
N GLY A 70 -19.76 -0.64 -6.26
CA GLY A 70 -18.51 -0.83 -5.53
C GLY A 70 -17.62 -1.86 -6.20
N SER A 71 -16.31 -1.65 -6.15
CA SER A 71 -15.30 -2.66 -6.47
C SER A 71 -14.25 -2.69 -5.37
N SER A 72 -13.94 -3.88 -4.86
CA SER A 72 -12.88 -4.09 -3.88
C SER A 72 -11.81 -4.99 -4.45
N THR A 73 -10.56 -4.55 -4.40
CA THR A 73 -9.39 -5.28 -4.88
C THR A 73 -8.48 -5.63 -3.72
N ASP A 74 -8.10 -6.90 -3.61
CA ASP A 74 -7.10 -7.34 -2.62
C ASP A 74 -5.71 -6.84 -3.02
N ILE A 75 -5.16 -5.93 -2.22
CA ILE A 75 -3.83 -5.33 -2.42
C ILE A 75 -2.84 -5.78 -1.34
N THR A 76 -3.15 -6.85 -0.60
CA THR A 76 -2.30 -7.35 0.50
C THR A 76 -0.88 -7.63 0.04
N ASP A 77 -0.71 -8.31 -1.09
CA ASP A 77 0.59 -8.63 -1.66
C ASP A 77 1.35 -7.39 -2.12
N VAL A 78 0.63 -6.38 -2.64
CA VAL A 78 1.23 -5.11 -3.07
C VAL A 78 1.78 -4.37 -1.84
N LYS A 79 0.96 -4.22 -0.79
CA LYS A 79 1.38 -3.60 0.47
C LYS A 79 2.52 -4.35 1.17
N ALA A 80 2.57 -5.67 1.05
CA ALA A 80 3.68 -6.46 1.60
C ALA A 80 4.99 -6.15 0.87
N ARG A 81 4.95 -6.06 -0.47
CA ARG A 81 6.12 -5.72 -1.29
C ARG A 81 6.59 -4.28 -1.08
N GLU A 82 5.66 -3.33 -0.97
CA GLU A 82 5.96 -1.93 -0.66
C GLU A 82 6.70 -1.81 0.69
N ARG A 83 6.17 -2.45 1.74
CA ARG A 83 6.83 -2.45 3.06
C ARG A 83 8.21 -3.07 3.03
N ALA A 84 8.38 -4.21 2.34
CA ALA A 84 9.68 -4.85 2.21
C ALA A 84 10.70 -3.97 1.44
N LEU A 85 10.23 -3.22 0.44
CA LEU A 85 11.07 -2.27 -0.29
C LEU A 85 11.48 -1.09 0.60
N GLU A 86 10.53 -0.50 1.33
CA GLU A 86 10.81 0.59 2.27
C GLU A 86 11.80 0.18 3.36
N GLU A 87 11.64 -1.02 3.92
CA GLU A 87 12.55 -1.58 4.92
C GLU A 87 13.96 -1.76 4.33
N SER A 88 14.07 -2.34 3.14
CA SER A 88 15.36 -2.49 2.45
C SER A 88 16.03 -1.16 2.13
N MET A 89 15.26 -0.14 1.72
CA MET A 89 15.77 1.22 1.49
C MET A 89 16.30 1.84 2.78
N ARG A 90 15.54 1.71 3.87
CA ARG A 90 15.92 2.23 5.19
C ARG A 90 17.19 1.56 5.71
N GLU A 91 17.29 0.24 5.59
CA GLU A 91 18.51 -0.50 5.96
C GLU A 91 19.71 -0.05 5.13
N ASN A 92 19.53 0.16 3.82
CA ASN A 92 20.60 0.65 2.95
C ASN A 92 21.07 2.05 3.35
N GLU A 93 20.15 2.94 3.72
CA GLU A 93 20.46 4.28 4.20
C GLU A 93 21.27 4.25 5.50
N VAL A 94 20.83 3.43 6.47
CA VAL A 94 21.56 3.23 7.72
C VAL A 94 22.96 2.67 7.44
N PHE A 95 23.08 1.66 6.58
CA PHE A 95 24.36 1.07 6.21
C PHE A 95 25.30 2.09 5.54
N ARG A 96 24.80 2.89 4.59
CA ARG A 96 25.57 3.96 3.94
C ARG A 96 26.05 4.99 4.95
N SER A 97 25.17 5.42 5.85
CA SER A 97 25.51 6.36 6.91
C SER A 97 26.61 5.81 7.81
N LEU A 98 26.51 4.55 8.24
CA LEU A 98 27.53 3.90 9.06
C LEU A 98 28.88 3.87 8.33
N ILE A 99 28.91 3.41 7.07
CA ILE A 99 30.16 3.31 6.29
C ILE A 99 30.80 4.66 6.00
N ASP A 100 30.00 5.70 5.74
CA ASP A 100 30.53 7.05 5.48
C ASP A 100 31.11 7.70 6.76
N ASN A 101 30.77 7.20 7.96
CA ASN A 101 31.29 7.69 9.23
C ASN A 101 32.47 6.87 9.79
N VAL A 102 32.86 5.75 9.16
CA VAL A 102 34.07 5.02 9.58
C VAL A 102 35.32 5.74 9.06
N PRO A 103 36.36 5.97 9.89
CA PRO A 103 37.59 6.67 9.50
C PRO A 103 38.55 5.75 8.71
N VAL A 104 38.02 4.98 7.76
CA VAL A 104 38.80 4.12 6.87
C VAL A 104 38.33 4.29 5.43
N SER A 105 39.25 4.14 4.50
CA SER A 105 38.98 4.21 3.06
C SER A 105 38.36 2.90 2.59
N ILE A 106 37.12 2.95 2.09
CA ILE A 106 36.36 1.78 1.61
C ILE A 106 35.97 2.02 0.17
N TYR A 107 36.21 1.02 -0.68
CA TYR A 107 35.73 0.99 -2.06
C TYR A 107 35.33 -0.43 -2.46
N ALA A 108 34.43 -0.56 -3.43
CA ALA A 108 34.07 -1.85 -4.01
C ALA A 108 34.14 -1.80 -5.55
N LYS A 109 34.56 -2.92 -6.14
CA LYS A 109 34.66 -3.12 -7.59
C LYS A 109 33.78 -4.29 -8.01
N ARG A 110 33.21 -4.20 -9.20
CA ARG A 110 32.54 -5.33 -9.86
C ARG A 110 33.58 -6.33 -10.37
N SER A 111 33.13 -7.48 -10.86
CA SER A 111 33.99 -8.50 -11.47
C SER A 111 34.76 -8.00 -12.70
N ASP A 112 34.26 -6.96 -13.38
CA ASP A 112 34.93 -6.26 -14.49
C ASP A 112 35.94 -5.19 -14.04
N LEU A 113 36.27 -5.16 -12.73
CA LEU A 113 37.17 -4.20 -12.09
C LEU A 113 36.70 -2.75 -12.07
N ARG A 114 35.49 -2.45 -12.56
CA ARG A 114 34.93 -1.09 -12.44
C ARG A 114 34.52 -0.81 -11.00
N GLN A 115 34.99 0.33 -10.48
CA GLN A 115 34.58 0.82 -9.17
C GLN A 115 33.12 1.26 -9.24
N PHE A 116 32.28 0.77 -8.33
CA PHE A 116 30.85 1.11 -8.29
C PHE A 116 30.42 1.67 -6.92
N TYR A 117 31.33 1.66 -5.94
CA TYR A 117 31.10 2.21 -4.62
C TYR A 117 32.40 2.72 -4.01
N VAL A 118 32.31 3.86 -3.32
CA VAL A 118 33.35 4.45 -2.46
C VAL A 118 32.65 5.04 -1.24
N ASN A 119 33.30 5.12 -0.09
CA ASN A 119 32.79 5.87 1.06
C ASN A 119 33.41 7.27 1.16
N LYS A 120 32.94 8.07 2.12
CA LYS A 120 33.52 9.38 2.43
C LYS A 120 35.02 9.31 2.72
N GLY A 121 35.48 8.36 3.55
CA GLY A 121 36.91 8.21 3.87
C GLY A 121 37.80 7.96 2.65
N TRP A 122 37.30 7.26 1.62
CA TRP A 122 38.02 7.08 0.35
C TRP A 122 38.10 8.39 -0.45
N CYS A 123 37.02 9.18 -0.46
CA CYS A 123 37.00 10.48 -1.11
C CYS A 123 37.99 11.44 -0.42
N ASP A 124 37.97 11.47 0.91
CA ASP A 124 38.85 12.31 1.73
C ASP A 124 40.33 11.93 1.52
N LEU A 125 40.64 10.63 1.41
CA LEU A 125 42.00 10.13 1.18
C LEU A 125 42.52 10.42 -0.24
N THR A 126 41.67 10.26 -1.25
CA THR A 126 42.10 10.28 -2.66
C THR A 126 41.84 11.61 -3.36
N GLY A 127 40.98 12.48 -2.81
CA GLY A 127 40.56 13.75 -3.40
C GLY A 127 39.50 13.62 -4.51
N PHE A 128 39.10 12.40 -4.88
CA PHE A 128 38.05 12.16 -5.86
C PHE A 128 36.66 12.16 -5.19
N ARG A 129 35.64 12.63 -5.90
CA ARG A 129 34.26 12.70 -5.40
C ARG A 129 33.42 11.50 -5.90
N LYS A 130 32.39 11.14 -5.12
CA LYS A 130 31.34 10.18 -5.49
C LYS A 130 30.63 10.58 -6.78
#